data_AF-A0A5R9PY36-F1
#
_entry.id   AF-A0A5R9PY36-F1
#
_cell.length_a   1.000
_cell.length_b   1.000
_cell.length_c   1.000
_cell.angle_alpha   90.00
_cell.angle_beta   90.00
_cell.angle_gamma   90.00
#
_symmetry.space_group_name_H-M   'P 1'
#
loop_
_entity.id
_entity.type
_entity.pdbx_description
1 polymer ?
#
loop_
_entity_poly.entity_id
_entity_poly.type
_entity_poly.pdbx_seq_one_letter_code
_entity_poly.pdbx_strand_id
1 'polypeptide(L)'
;MTTVQIARYMITFVWLYHGIFPKLVHVAPLEQLMTGSIGFSDDISYLITKAAGIGEVIFGLLFFVFYKTKLMNILNILALAFLLLSVAMLQPQLLIEAFNPVTTNLPIMVFSFVLLNEIKQGKLK
;
A
#
# COMPACT_ATOMS: atom_id res chain seq x y z
N MET A 1 -10.62 -21.96 -2.92
CA MET A 1 -9.90 -20.90 -2.17
C MET A 1 -10.95 -19.97 -1.56
N THR A 2 -10.91 -19.70 -0.25
CA THR A 2 -11.94 -18.87 0.41
C THR A 2 -11.71 -17.38 0.11
N THR A 3 -12.77 -16.57 0.14
CA THR A 3 -12.70 -15.11 -0.02
C THR A 3 -11.66 -14.47 0.92
N VAL A 4 -11.53 -15.01 2.13
CA VAL A 4 -10.52 -14.61 3.11
C VAL A 4 -9.09 -14.79 2.59
N GLN A 5 -8.75 -15.95 2.00
CA GLN A 5 -7.41 -16.16 1.47
C GLN A 5 -7.15 -15.33 0.21
N ILE A 6 -8.18 -15.08 -0.62
CA ILE A 6 -8.07 -14.16 -1.76
C ILE A 6 -7.71 -12.76 -1.26
N ALA A 7 -8.46 -12.22 -0.30
CA ALA A 7 -8.18 -10.91 0.28
C ALA A 7 -6.78 -10.85 0.92
N ARG A 8 -6.42 -11.86 1.72
CA ARG A 8 -5.09 -11.96 2.35
C ARG A 8 -3.97 -11.89 1.32
N TYR A 9 -4.00 -12.75 0.31
CA TYR A 9 -2.92 -12.84 -0.66
C TYR A 9 -2.87 -11.62 -1.57
N MET A 10 -4.01 -11.06 -1.97
CA MET A 10 -4.02 -9.85 -2.80
C MET A 10 -3.48 -8.64 -2.06
N ILE A 11 -3.87 -8.40 -0.81
CA ILE A 11 -3.34 -7.28 -0.02
C ILE A 11 -1.82 -7.46 0.18
N THR A 12 -1.38 -8.65 0.59
CA THR A 12 0.05 -8.94 0.75
C THR A 12 0.82 -8.75 -0.56
N PHE A 13 0.30 -9.27 -1.68
CA PHE A 13 0.94 -9.15 -2.99
C PHE A 13 1.14 -7.69 -3.38
N VAL A 14 0.12 -6.83 -3.22
CA VAL A 14 0.23 -5.41 -3.59
C VAL A 14 1.33 -4.71 -2.78
N TRP A 15 1.38 -4.87 -1.46
CA TRP A 15 2.43 -4.27 -0.65
C TRP A 15 3.83 -4.79 -1.01
N LEU A 16 3.97 -6.10 -1.22
CA LEU A 16 5.24 -6.67 -1.64
C LEU A 16 5.65 -6.18 -3.02
N TYR A 17 4.74 -6.12 -3.98
CA TYR A 17 5.05 -5.70 -5.35
C TYR A 17 5.48 -4.23 -5.40
N HIS A 18 4.72 -3.34 -4.75
CA HIS A 18 5.07 -1.91 -4.69
C HIS A 18 6.34 -1.64 -3.87
N GLY A 19 6.60 -2.42 -2.83
CA GLY A 19 7.85 -2.28 -2.08
C GLY A 19 9.04 -2.76 -2.88
N ILE A 20 8.93 -3.92 -3.51
CA ILE A 20 10.06 -4.56 -4.19
C ILE A 20 10.37 -3.86 -5.52
N PHE A 21 9.41 -3.75 -6.42
CA PHE A 21 9.71 -3.41 -7.81
C PHE A 21 9.98 -1.92 -8.02
N PRO A 22 9.03 -0.99 -7.76
CA PRO A 22 9.21 0.42 -8.05
C PRO A 22 10.05 1.18 -7.00
N LYS A 23 10.48 0.50 -5.91
CA LYS A 23 11.31 1.12 -4.87
C LYS A 23 12.64 0.39 -4.66
N LEU A 24 12.66 -0.92 -4.41
CA LEU A 24 13.91 -1.63 -4.05
C LEU A 24 14.73 -2.14 -5.24
N VAL A 25 14.10 -2.69 -6.28
CA VAL A 25 14.80 -3.20 -7.48
C VAL A 25 15.10 -2.06 -8.43
N HIS A 26 14.07 -1.29 -8.78
CA HIS A 26 14.17 -0.15 -9.67
C HIS A 26 13.42 1.01 -9.03
N VAL A 27 14.12 2.07 -8.61
CA VAL A 27 13.45 3.28 -8.14
C VAL A 27 12.79 3.93 -9.35
N ALA A 28 11.47 3.86 -9.41
CA ALA A 28 10.72 4.47 -10.50
C ALA A 28 10.89 6.00 -10.43
N PRO A 29 11.07 6.70 -11.57
CA PRO A 29 11.21 8.16 -11.58
C PRO A 29 10.06 8.88 -10.88
N LEU A 30 8.85 8.30 -10.95
CA LEU A 30 7.66 8.83 -10.31
C LEU A 30 7.76 8.84 -8.78
N GLU A 31 8.29 7.78 -8.17
CA GLU A 31 8.46 7.69 -6.71
C GLU A 31 9.48 8.73 -6.23
N GLN A 32 10.58 8.89 -6.97
CA GLN A 32 11.59 9.90 -6.67
C GLN A 32 11.03 11.32 -6.82
N LEU A 33 10.26 11.58 -7.89
CA LEU A 33 9.58 12.85 -8.12
C LEU A 33 8.60 13.20 -7.00
N MET A 34 7.84 12.23 -6.50
CA MET A 34 6.95 12.43 -5.36
C MET A 34 7.73 12.82 -4.09
N THR A 35 8.81 12.12 -3.77
CA THR A 35 9.65 12.48 -2.60
C THR A 35 10.38 13.82 -2.77
N GLY A 36 10.87 14.13 -3.98
CA GLY A 36 11.54 15.39 -4.29
C GLY A 36 10.59 16.59 -4.26
N SER A 37 9.29 16.38 -4.49
CA SER A 37 8.26 17.43 -4.36
C SER A 37 8.16 18.03 -2.95
N ILE A 38 8.73 17.35 -1.94
CA ILE A 38 8.79 17.80 -0.54
C ILE A 38 10.00 18.73 -0.30
N GLY A 39 10.91 18.87 -1.28
CA GLY A 39 12.09 19.75 -1.22
C GLY A 39 13.39 19.04 -0.81
N PHE A 40 13.41 17.70 -0.83
CA PHE A 40 14.63 16.92 -0.59
C PHE A 40 15.55 16.91 -1.81
N SER A 41 16.86 16.78 -1.59
CA SER A 41 17.82 16.50 -2.67
C SER A 41 17.56 15.12 -3.30
N ASP A 42 18.11 14.89 -4.48
CA ASP A 42 17.93 13.62 -5.20
C ASP A 42 18.45 12.41 -4.39
N ASP A 43 19.61 12.55 -3.74
CA ASP A 43 20.20 11.49 -2.91
C ASP A 43 19.32 11.15 -1.69
N ILE A 44 18.77 12.17 -1.03
CA ILE A 44 17.90 11.99 0.14
C ILE A 44 16.55 11.41 -0.31
N SER A 45 15.99 11.90 -1.41
CA SER A 45 14.77 11.37 -2.04
C SER A 45 14.92 9.89 -2.40
N TYR A 46 16.06 9.51 -2.95
CA TYR A 46 16.39 8.12 -3.26
C TYR A 46 16.43 7.25 -2.00
N LEU A 47 17.11 7.69 -0.94
CA LEU A 47 17.18 6.97 0.33
C LEU A 47 15.81 6.83 1.00
N ILE A 48 15.01 7.89 1.02
CA ILE A 48 13.63 7.87 1.55
C ILE A 48 12.77 6.88 0.75
N THR A 49 12.88 6.90 -0.58
CA THR A 49 12.13 5.97 -1.44
C THR A 49 12.51 4.51 -1.17
N LYS A 50 13.80 4.21 -1.00
CA LYS A 50 14.27 2.87 -0.60
C LYS A 50 13.74 2.47 0.77
N ALA A 51 13.81 3.37 1.75
CA ALA A 51 13.31 3.12 3.10
C ALA A 51 11.79 2.85 3.10
N ALA A 52 11.03 3.61 2.32
CA ALA A 52 9.61 3.36 2.10
C ALA A 52 9.39 1.96 1.51
N GLY A 53 10.17 1.55 0.50
CA GLY A 53 10.10 0.21 -0.08
C GLY A 53 10.35 -0.92 0.94
N ILE A 54 11.33 -0.75 1.83
CA ILE A 54 11.55 -1.70 2.95
C ILE A 54 10.32 -1.74 3.86
N GLY A 55 9.77 -0.57 4.21
CA GLY A 55 8.57 -0.46 5.04
C GLY A 55 7.36 -1.16 4.42
N GLU A 56 7.14 -0.99 3.12
CA GLU A 56 6.08 -1.65 2.36
C GLU A 56 6.22 -3.17 2.37
N VAL A 57 7.45 -3.68 2.20
CA VAL A 57 7.72 -5.13 2.28
C VAL A 57 7.45 -5.68 3.67
N ILE A 58 7.97 -5.01 4.71
CA ILE A 58 7.74 -5.41 6.10
C ILE A 58 6.23 -5.40 6.40
N PHE A 59 5.52 -4.35 6.01
CA PHE A 59 4.08 -4.26 6.22
C PHE A 59 3.33 -5.38 5.48
N GLY A 60 3.68 -5.69 4.23
CA GLY A 60 3.07 -6.80 3.49
C GLY A 60 3.25 -8.16 4.19
N LEU A 61 4.43 -8.42 4.74
CA LEU A 61 4.72 -9.64 5.51
C LEU A 61 3.96 -9.67 6.84
N LEU A 62 3.92 -8.56 7.58
CA LEU A 62 3.14 -8.44 8.80
C LEU A 62 1.65 -8.62 8.52
N PHE A 63 1.13 -8.02 7.45
CA PHE A 63 -0.26 -8.21 7.03
C PHE A 63 -0.53 -9.68 6.74
N PHE A 64 0.37 -10.36 6.02
CA PHE A 64 0.22 -11.78 5.70
C PHE A 64 0.05 -12.66 6.95
N VAL A 65 0.75 -12.35 8.04
CA VAL A 65 0.70 -13.09 9.30
C VAL A 65 -0.53 -12.68 10.13
N PHE A 66 -0.79 -11.37 10.25
CA PHE A 66 -1.75 -10.81 11.18
C PHE A 66 -3.08 -10.36 10.54
N TYR A 67 -3.39 -10.80 9.32
CA TYR A 67 -4.60 -10.43 8.55
C TYR A 67 -5.93 -10.68 9.27
N LYS A 68 -5.96 -11.54 10.28
CA LYS A 68 -7.16 -11.82 11.09
C LYS A 68 -7.42 -10.79 12.18
N THR A 69 -6.50 -9.86 12.41
CA THR A 69 -6.66 -8.85 13.46
C THR A 69 -7.39 -7.62 12.91
N LYS A 70 -8.30 -7.05 13.72
CA LYS A 70 -8.98 -5.80 13.37
C LYS A 70 -7.98 -4.66 13.16
N LEU A 71 -6.96 -4.59 14.02
CA LEU A 71 -5.93 -3.56 13.96
C LEU A 71 -5.18 -3.57 12.61
N MET A 72 -4.71 -4.73 12.16
CA MET A 72 -3.94 -4.83 10.92
C MET A 72 -4.74 -4.38 9.68
N ASN A 73 -6.03 -4.73 9.63
CA ASN A 73 -6.91 -4.30 8.55
C ASN A 73 -7.20 -2.80 8.58
N ILE A 74 -7.34 -2.20 9.77
CA ILE A 74 -7.50 -0.74 9.91
C ILE A 74 -6.23 -0.02 9.48
N LEU A 75 -5.05 -0.51 9.91
CA LEU A 75 -3.77 0.06 9.50
C LEU A 75 -3.58 0.02 7.99
N ASN A 76 -3.99 -1.08 7.34
CA ASN A 76 -3.95 -1.18 5.87
C ASN A 76 -4.81 -0.10 5.20
N ILE A 77 -6.06 0.08 5.65
CA ILE A 77 -6.96 1.12 5.10
C ILE A 77 -6.36 2.50 5.30
N LEU A 78 -5.87 2.81 6.51
CA LEU A 78 -5.29 4.11 6.82
C LEU A 78 -4.01 4.38 6.01
N ALA A 79 -3.14 3.39 5.85
CA ALA A 79 -1.92 3.53 5.06
C ALA A 79 -2.22 3.77 3.59
N LEU A 80 -3.15 3.02 2.99
CA LEU A 80 -3.57 3.23 1.61
C LEU A 80 -4.26 4.58 1.39
N ALA A 81 -5.04 5.05 2.38
CA ALA A 81 -5.71 6.35 2.32
C ALA A 81 -4.70 7.49 2.43
N PHE A 82 -3.71 7.34 3.32
CA PHE A 82 -2.58 8.26 3.42
C PHE A 82 -1.80 8.35 2.12
N LEU A 83 -1.41 7.22 1.53
CA LEU A 83 -0.71 7.18 0.24
C LEU A 83 -1.52 7.87 -0.87
N LEU A 84 -2.82 7.61 -0.94
CA LEU A 84 -3.69 8.23 -1.93
C LEU A 84 -3.80 9.76 -1.72
N LEU A 85 -3.90 10.20 -0.45
CA LEU A 85 -3.91 11.61 -0.11
C LEU A 85 -2.58 12.29 -0.44
N SER A 86 -1.44 11.62 -0.20
CA SER A 86 -0.12 12.12 -0.59
C SER A 86 -0.04 12.34 -2.10
N VAL A 87 -0.56 11.41 -2.92
CA VAL A 87 -0.64 11.63 -4.37
C VAL A 87 -1.55 12.80 -4.69
N ALA A 88 -2.74 12.87 -4.09
CA ALA A 88 -3.69 13.95 -4.35
C ALA A 88 -3.13 15.35 -4.03
N MET A 89 -2.26 15.45 -3.01
CA MET A 89 -1.65 16.71 -2.62
C MET A 89 -0.39 17.06 -3.43
N LEU A 90 0.47 16.07 -3.70
CA LEU A 90 1.78 16.31 -4.31
C LEU A 90 1.74 16.23 -5.83
N GLN A 91 0.95 15.32 -6.40
CA GLN A 91 0.90 15.02 -7.83
C GLN A 91 -0.54 14.70 -8.28
N PRO A 92 -1.50 15.64 -8.13
CA PRO A 92 -2.93 15.40 -8.35
C PRO A 92 -3.30 14.91 -9.75
N GLN A 93 -2.51 15.27 -10.78
CA GLN A 93 -2.73 14.83 -12.15
C GLN A 93 -2.67 13.29 -12.28
N LEU A 94 -1.93 12.59 -11.42
CA LEU A 94 -1.85 11.14 -11.43
C LEU A 94 -3.16 10.47 -11.04
N LEU A 95 -4.11 11.18 -10.43
CA LEU A 95 -5.40 10.62 -10.03
C LEU A 95 -6.30 10.27 -11.22
N ILE A 96 -6.08 10.91 -12.38
CA ILE A 96 -6.92 10.76 -13.58
C ILE A 96 -6.20 10.04 -14.73
N GLU A 97 -4.94 9.64 -14.53
CA GLU A 97 -4.19 8.86 -15.50
C GLU A 97 -4.78 7.46 -15.70
N ALA A 98 -4.48 6.83 -16.84
CA ALA A 98 -4.99 5.50 -17.17
C ALA A 98 -4.63 4.42 -16.14
N PHE A 99 -3.47 4.58 -15.50
CA PHE A 99 -2.99 3.75 -14.39
C PHE A 99 -2.78 4.64 -13.17
N ASN A 100 -3.80 4.76 -12.33
CA ASN A 100 -3.83 5.72 -11.23
C ASN A 100 -3.96 5.05 -9.85
N PRO A 101 -3.52 5.73 -8.77
CA PRO A 101 -3.56 5.18 -7.42
C PRO A 101 -4.96 5.03 -6.84
N VAL A 102 -5.98 5.70 -7.40
CA VAL A 102 -7.39 5.50 -6.98
C VAL A 102 -7.79 4.06 -7.27
N THR A 103 -7.53 3.61 -8.49
CA THR A 103 -7.88 2.26 -8.96
C THR A 103 -7.01 1.17 -8.34
N THR A 104 -5.78 1.47 -7.91
CA THR A 104 -4.95 0.49 -7.22
C THR A 104 -5.26 0.39 -5.72
N ASN A 105 -5.60 1.50 -5.05
CA ASN A 105 -5.73 1.51 -3.59
C ASN A 105 -7.15 1.16 -3.12
N LEU A 106 -8.19 1.68 -3.77
CA LEU A 106 -9.58 1.45 -3.32
C LEU A 106 -9.97 -0.04 -3.29
N PRO A 107 -9.67 -0.87 -4.33
CA PRO A 107 -10.00 -2.30 -4.27
C PRO A 107 -9.31 -3.02 -3.10
N ILE A 108 -8.10 -2.60 -2.74
CA ILE A 108 -7.33 -3.22 -1.65
C ILE A 108 -7.91 -2.82 -0.28
N MET A 109 -8.40 -1.59 -0.14
CA MET A 109 -9.19 -1.20 1.04
C MET A 109 -10.48 -2.04 1.16
N VAL A 110 -11.16 -2.31 0.04
CA VAL A 110 -12.37 -3.16 0.01
C VAL A 110 -12.05 -4.57 0.52
N PHE A 111 -10.91 -5.16 0.17
CA PHE A 111 -10.51 -6.44 0.73
C PHE A 111 -10.29 -6.40 2.25
N SER A 112 -9.78 -5.30 2.81
CA SER A 112 -9.74 -5.13 4.27
C SER A 112 -11.13 -5.01 4.89
N PHE A 113 -12.09 -4.35 4.24
CA PHE A 113 -13.49 -4.34 4.71
C PHE A 113 -14.12 -5.73 4.72
N VAL A 114 -13.84 -6.56 3.71
CA VAL A 114 -14.28 -7.96 3.68
C VAL A 114 -13.70 -8.73 4.86
N LEU A 115 -12.40 -8.63 5.11
CA LEU A 115 -11.74 -9.28 6.26
C LEU A 115 -12.31 -8.80 7.61
N LEU A 116 -12.55 -7.50 7.75
CA LEU A 116 -13.17 -6.93 8.95
C LEU A 116 -14.59 -7.45 9.18
N ASN A 117 -15.38 -7.65 8.13
CA ASN A 117 -16.72 -8.23 8.23
C ASN A 117 -16.67 -9.70 8.67
N GLU A 118 -15.74 -10.47 8.13
CA GLU A 118 -15.52 -11.88 8.51
C GLU A 118 -15.06 -12.00 9.97
N ILE A 119 -14.21 -11.08 10.46
CA ILE A 119 -13.83 -10.97 11.87
C ILE A 119 -15.04 -10.64 12.74
N LYS A 120 -15.84 -9.64 12.35
CA LYS A 120 -17.04 -9.22 13.11
C LYS A 120 -18.07 -10.35 13.24
N GLN A 121 -18.19 -11.20 12.23
CA GLN A 121 -19.09 -12.35 12.23
C GLN A 121 -18.53 -13.57 13.01
N GLY A 122 -17.33 -13.45 13.60
CA GLY A 122 -16.69 -14.54 14.35
C GLY A 122 -16.21 -15.71 13.48
N LYS A 123 -16.20 -15.54 12.16
CA LYS A 123 -15.76 -16.55 11.19
C LYS A 123 -14.24 -16.64 11.09
N LEU A 124 -13.55 -15.56 11.47
CA LEU A 124 -12.11 -15.51 11.66
C LEU A 124 -11.80 -15.49 13.17
N LYS A 125 -11.37 -16.65 13.69
CA LYS A 125 -10.70 -16.76 15.00
C LYS A 125 -9.19 -16.64 14.82
#